data_AF-A0A7K2XD43-F1
#
_entry.id   AF-A0A7K2XD43-F1
#
_cell.length_a   1.000
_cell.length_b   1.000
_cell.length_c   1.000
_cell.angle_alpha   90.00
_cell.angle_beta   90.00
_cell.angle_gamma   90.00
#
_symmetry.space_group_name_H-M   'P 1'
#
loop_
_entity.id
_entity.type
_entity.pdbx_description
1 polymer ?
#
loop_
_entity_poly.entity_id
_entity_poly.type
_entity_poly.pdbx_seq_one_letter_code
_entity_poly.pdbx_strand_id
1 'polypeptide(L)'
;RHGAPQALRRMLRVASANGVAAAAYRTGAVLDAPVHLFTVDEVHADLATALVDPAPWRARASAVHGIRIPGNHHTLVDPPHSAVLADRLARALADAAGPAGSGG
;
A
#
# COMPACT_ATOMS: atom_id res chain seq x y z
N ARG A 1 18.98 -15.70 -32.65
CA ARG A 1 18.63 -15.50 -31.21
C ARG A 1 17.95 -14.15 -31.08
N HIS A 2 16.61 -14.10 -31.03
CA HIS A 2 15.90 -12.84 -30.80
C HIS A 2 16.03 -12.50 -29.32
N GLY A 3 16.94 -11.59 -28.98
CA GLY A 3 17.08 -11.10 -27.62
C GLY A 3 15.80 -10.40 -27.17
N ALA A 4 15.49 -10.51 -25.88
CA ALA A 4 14.39 -9.77 -25.27
C ALA A 4 14.50 -8.26 -25.62
N PRO A 5 13.40 -7.59 -26.02
CA PRO A 5 13.39 -6.16 -26.26
C PRO A 5 14.01 -5.39 -25.09
N GLN A 6 14.66 -4.25 -25.37
CA GLN A 6 15.33 -3.46 -24.33
C GLN A 6 14.38 -3.08 -23.17
N ALA A 7 13.11 -2.79 -23.48
CA ALA A 7 12.07 -2.52 -22.50
C ALA A 7 11.86 -3.70 -21.54
N LEU A 8 11.72 -4.93 -22.06
CA LEU A 8 11.56 -6.14 -21.23
C LEU A 8 12.79 -6.36 -20.33
N ARG A 9 14.00 -6.20 -20.87
CA ARG A 9 15.24 -6.30 -20.06
C ARG A 9 15.27 -5.26 -18.94
N ARG A 10 14.81 -4.04 -19.20
CA ARG A 10 14.72 -2.99 -18.17
C ARG A 10 13.69 -3.34 -17.10
N MET A 11 12.50 -3.80 -17.49
CA MET A 11 11.45 -4.22 -16.55
C MET A 11 11.94 -5.32 -15.61
N LEU A 12 12.60 -6.36 -16.15
CA LEU A 12 13.15 -7.45 -15.36
C LEU A 12 14.22 -6.99 -14.36
N ARG A 13 15.10 -6.07 -14.77
CA ARG A 13 16.11 -5.49 -13.86
C ARG A 13 15.47 -4.72 -12.72
N VAL A 14 14.44 -3.91 -12.99
CA VAL A 14 13.74 -3.15 -11.94
C VAL A 14 13.01 -4.09 -10.98
N ALA A 15 12.30 -5.09 -11.49
CA ALA A 15 11.63 -6.09 -10.66
C ALA A 15 12.62 -6.84 -9.75
N SER A 16 13.75 -7.27 -10.30
CA SER A 16 14.81 -7.95 -9.53
C SER A 16 15.42 -7.04 -8.46
N ALA A 17 15.74 -5.78 -8.80
CA ALA A 17 16.29 -4.82 -7.86
C ALA A 17 15.32 -4.53 -6.70
N ASN A 18 14.02 -4.35 -7.00
CA ASN A 18 12.99 -4.15 -5.98
C ASN A 18 12.86 -5.38 -5.07
N GLY A 19 12.91 -6.59 -5.63
CA GLY A 19 12.88 -7.83 -4.84
C GLY A 19 14.05 -7.95 -3.87
N VAL A 20 15.27 -7.65 -4.33
CA VAL A 20 16.47 -7.66 -3.48
C VAL A 20 16.36 -6.60 -2.37
N ALA A 21 15.95 -5.38 -2.71
CA ALA A 21 15.79 -4.30 -1.74
C ALA A 21 14.73 -4.65 -0.67
N ALA A 22 13.58 -5.19 -1.08
CA ALA A 22 12.51 -5.59 -0.16
C ALA A 22 12.97 -6.71 0.78
N ALA A 23 13.68 -7.73 0.27
CA ALA A 23 14.18 -8.83 1.09
C ALA A 23 15.27 -8.39 2.11
N ALA A 24 16.08 -7.41 1.74
CA ALA A 24 17.13 -6.86 2.59
C ALA A 24 16.61 -5.82 3.59
N TYR A 25 15.42 -5.25 3.38
CA TYR A 25 14.90 -4.17 4.21
C TYR A 25 14.67 -4.62 5.65
N ARG A 26 15.35 -3.94 6.58
CA ARG A 26 15.18 -4.08 8.03
C ARG A 26 15.15 -2.67 8.62
N THR A 27 14.16 -2.39 9.47
CA THR A 27 14.09 -1.12 10.20
C THR A 27 13.60 -1.33 11.62
N GLY A 28 14.27 -0.66 12.56
CA GLY A 28 13.82 -0.50 13.94
C GLY A 28 13.16 0.86 14.19
N ALA A 29 13.01 1.70 13.16
CA ALA A 29 12.39 3.01 13.32
C ALA A 29 10.92 2.88 13.72
N VAL A 30 10.52 3.70 14.68
CA VAL A 30 9.12 3.91 15.07
C VAL A 30 8.74 5.30 14.61
N LEU A 31 7.65 5.40 13.86
CA LEU A 31 7.13 6.64 13.33
C LEU A 31 6.21 7.27 14.37
N ASP A 32 6.50 8.50 14.77
CA ASP A 32 5.57 9.33 15.53
C ASP A 32 4.55 10.00 14.58
N ALA A 33 3.90 9.17 13.77
CA ALA A 33 2.90 9.60 12.80
C ALA A 33 1.80 8.55 12.66
N PRO A 34 0.53 8.97 12.53
CA PRO A 34 -0.56 8.05 12.23
C PRO A 34 -0.41 7.51 10.81
N VAL A 35 -0.75 6.23 10.61
CA VAL A 35 -0.73 5.57 9.30
C VAL A 35 -2.16 5.19 8.90
N HIS A 36 -2.57 5.59 7.71
CA HIS A 36 -3.78 5.07 7.06
C HIS A 36 -3.42 3.88 6.19
N LEU A 37 -3.92 2.70 6.54
CA LEU A 37 -3.67 1.45 5.83
C LEU A 37 -4.91 1.06 5.03
N PHE A 38 -4.86 1.27 3.72
CA PHE A 38 -5.90 0.84 2.79
C PHE A 38 -5.65 -0.62 2.41
N THR A 39 -6.56 -1.52 2.80
CA THR A 39 -6.40 -2.98 2.62
C THR A 39 -7.56 -3.56 1.83
N VAL A 40 -7.30 -4.61 1.08
CA VAL A 40 -8.35 -5.45 0.48
C VAL A 40 -8.74 -6.60 1.42
N ASP A 41 -9.86 -7.26 1.14
CA ASP A 41 -10.31 -8.45 1.88
C ASP A 41 -10.57 -9.70 1.03
N GLU A 42 -10.41 -9.59 -0.29
CA GLU A 42 -10.48 -10.72 -1.19
C GLU A 42 -9.07 -11.15 -1.63
N VAL A 43 -8.91 -12.45 -1.84
CA VAL A 43 -7.70 -13.04 -2.42
C VAL A 43 -8.03 -13.49 -3.85
N HIS A 44 -7.18 -13.15 -4.81
CA HIS A 44 -7.36 -13.60 -6.18
C HIS A 44 -7.16 -15.13 -6.27
N ALA A 45 -8.05 -15.83 -6.98
CA ALA A 45 -8.03 -17.29 -7.06
C ALA A 45 -6.68 -17.84 -7.60
N ASP A 46 -6.17 -17.26 -8.67
CA ASP A 46 -4.94 -17.74 -9.34
C ASP A 46 -3.65 -17.06 -8.86
N LEU A 47 -3.75 -15.93 -8.15
CA LEU A 47 -2.63 -15.05 -7.80
C LEU A 47 -2.72 -14.69 -6.32
N ALA A 48 -2.66 -15.73 -5.48
CA ALA A 48 -2.97 -15.68 -4.05
C ALA A 48 -1.91 -14.92 -3.23
N THR A 49 -1.92 -13.59 -3.35
CA THR A 49 -1.22 -12.69 -2.43
C THR A 49 -1.96 -12.71 -1.10
N ALA A 50 -1.26 -13.00 -0.01
CA ALA A 50 -1.83 -13.00 1.33
C ALA A 50 -2.41 -11.62 1.70
N LEU A 51 -3.51 -11.61 2.46
CA LEU A 51 -4.05 -10.38 3.02
C LEU A 51 -3.06 -9.74 3.99
N VAL A 52 -3.05 -8.41 4.02
CA VAL A 52 -2.13 -7.65 4.87
C VAL A 52 -2.48 -7.86 6.34
N ASP A 53 -1.49 -8.24 7.14
CA ASP A 53 -1.56 -8.18 8.61
C ASP A 53 -1.24 -6.75 9.10
N PRO A 54 -2.18 -6.06 9.78
CA PRO A 54 -1.91 -4.73 10.32
C PRO A 54 -1.03 -4.73 11.58
N ALA A 55 -0.84 -5.86 12.27
CA ALA A 55 -0.14 -5.90 13.55
C ALA A 55 1.30 -5.33 13.51
N PRO A 56 2.13 -5.63 12.48
CA PRO A 56 3.48 -5.07 12.38
C PRO A 56 3.52 -3.54 12.23
N TRP A 57 2.43 -2.93 11.76
CA TRP A 57 2.29 -1.47 11.62
C TRP A 57 1.95 -0.81 12.95
N ARG A 58 1.08 -1.43 13.76
CA ARG A 58 0.70 -0.91 15.08
C ARG A 58 1.88 -0.78 16.02
N ALA A 59 2.87 -1.65 15.88
CA ALA A 59 4.11 -1.58 16.66
C ALA A 59 5.05 -0.44 16.23
N ARG A 60 4.78 0.22 15.10
CA ARG A 60 5.72 1.17 14.44
C ARG A 60 5.10 2.53 14.09
N ALA A 61 3.86 2.78 14.44
CA ALA A 61 3.15 4.03 14.15
C ALA A 61 2.42 4.51 15.42
N SER A 62 2.22 5.83 15.55
CA SER A 62 1.49 6.38 16.70
C SER A 62 0.00 6.01 16.68
N ALA A 63 -0.57 5.79 15.49
CA ALA A 63 -1.87 5.18 15.28
C ALA A 63 -1.93 4.45 13.94
N VAL A 64 -2.83 3.48 13.81
CA VAL A 64 -3.10 2.78 12.53
C VAL A 64 -4.60 2.80 12.24
N HIS A 65 -4.99 3.46 11.16
CA HIS A 65 -6.36 3.55 10.66
C HIS A 65 -6.54 2.57 9.50
N GLY A 66 -7.24 1.46 9.74
CA GLY A 66 -7.52 0.47 8.71
C GLY A 66 -8.73 0.86 7.86
N ILE A 67 -8.58 0.88 6.53
CA ILE A 67 -9.64 1.22 5.58
C ILE A 67 -9.78 0.10 4.54
N ARG A 68 -10.88 -0.64 4.56
CA ARG A 68 -11.10 -1.77 3.64
C ARG A 68 -11.56 -1.33 2.25
N ILE A 69 -10.93 -1.75 1.16
CA ILE A 69 -11.41 -1.49 -0.20
C ILE A 69 -11.89 -2.81 -0.82
N PRO A 70 -13.04 -2.83 -1.51
CA PRO A 70 -13.52 -4.04 -2.19
C PRO A 70 -12.52 -4.53 -3.26
N GLY A 71 -12.60 -5.81 -3.61
CA GLY A 71 -11.70 -6.45 -4.56
C GLY A 71 -10.48 -7.04 -3.89
N ASN A 72 -9.44 -7.30 -4.69
CA ASN A 72 -8.21 -7.97 -4.27
C ASN A 72 -6.97 -7.16 -4.65
N HIS A 73 -5.79 -7.65 -4.28
CA HIS A 73 -4.51 -6.96 -4.51
C HIS A 73 -4.30 -6.53 -5.96
N HIS A 74 -4.83 -7.29 -6.92
CA HIS A 74 -4.64 -7.06 -8.36
C HIS A 74 -5.72 -6.15 -8.96
N THR A 75 -6.89 -6.05 -8.34
CA THR A 75 -8.05 -5.29 -8.88
C THR A 75 -8.38 -4.02 -8.10
N LEU A 76 -7.68 -3.76 -6.99
CA LEU A 76 -7.89 -2.61 -6.09
C LEU A 76 -7.91 -1.26 -6.82
N VAL A 77 -7.04 -1.10 -7.81
CA VAL A 77 -6.84 0.16 -8.55
C VAL A 77 -7.58 0.19 -9.89
N ASP A 78 -8.33 -0.86 -10.20
CA ASP A 78 -9.18 -0.94 -11.38
C ASP A 78 -10.61 -0.52 -11.04
N PRO A 79 -11.39 -0.03 -12.02
CA PRO A 79 -12.83 0.13 -11.84
C PRO A 79 -13.51 -1.21 -11.49
N PRO A 80 -14.51 -1.22 -10.59
CA PRO A 80 -15.09 -0.06 -9.89
C PRO A 80 -14.37 0.31 -8.58
N HIS A 81 -13.41 -0.49 -8.11
CA HIS A 81 -12.79 -0.36 -6.79
C HIS A 81 -11.97 0.93 -6.64
N SER A 82 -11.37 1.40 -7.73
CA SER A 82 -10.60 2.65 -7.76
C SER A 82 -11.43 3.88 -7.36
N ALA A 83 -12.72 3.92 -7.68
CA ALA A 83 -13.61 5.00 -7.26
C ALA A 83 -13.84 4.98 -5.74
N VAL A 84 -13.99 3.79 -5.16
CA VAL A 84 -14.11 3.60 -3.70
C VAL A 84 -12.80 3.97 -3.00
N LEU A 85 -11.65 3.58 -3.56
CA LEU A 85 -10.34 3.97 -3.05
C LEU A 85 -10.18 5.49 -3.05
N ALA A 86 -10.54 6.16 -4.16
CA ALA A 86 -10.44 7.61 -4.28
C ALA A 86 -11.31 8.36 -3.26
N ASP A 87 -12.58 7.96 -3.09
CA ASP A 87 -13.48 8.56 -2.09
C ASP A 87 -12.92 8.43 -0.66
N ARG A 88 -12.46 7.23 -0.29
CA ARG A 88 -11.94 7.00 1.06
C ARG A 88 -10.59 7.67 1.31
N LEU A 89 -9.73 7.74 0.29
CA LEU A 89 -8.49 8.49 0.36
C LEU A 89 -8.76 9.99 0.56
N ALA A 90 -9.70 10.56 -0.19
CA ALA A 90 -10.08 11.97 -0.05
C ALA A 90 -10.58 12.29 1.37
N ARG A 91 -11.39 11.41 1.97
CA ARG A 91 -11.85 11.55 3.36
C ARG A 91 -10.70 11.49 4.36
N ALA A 92 -9.83 10.47 4.25
CA ALA A 92 -8.67 10.34 5.14
C ALA A 92 -7.73 11.56 5.06
N LEU A 93 -7.56 12.14 3.87
CA LEU A 93 -6.78 13.37 3.68
C LEU A 93 -7.47 14.58 4.30
N ALA A 94 -8.79 14.71 4.15
CA ALA A 94 -9.55 15.80 4.77
C ALA A 94 -9.50 15.72 6.31
N ASP A 95 -9.63 14.51 6.88
CA ASP A 95 -9.54 14.28 8.32
C ASP A 95 -8.12 14.61 8.84
N ALA A 96 -7.09 14.23 8.10
CA ALA A 96 -5.70 14.55 8.44
C ALA A 96 -5.38 16.06 8.31
N ALA A 97 -6.12 16.78 7.47
CA ALA A 97 -6.01 18.23 7.27
C ALA A 97 -6.89 19.05 8.24
N GLY A 98 -7.56 18.40 9.21
CA GLY A 98 -8.36 19.05 10.24
C GLY A 98 -7.63 20.23 10.92
N PRO A 99 -8.39 21.21 11.47
CA PRO A 99 -7.92 22.57 11.66
C PRO A 99 -6.59 22.59 12.42
N ALA A 100 -5.57 23.22 11.83
CA ALA A 100 -4.35 23.57 12.52
C ALA A 100 -4.74 24.15 13.88
N GLY A 101 -4.19 23.56 14.95
CA GLY A 101 -4.60 23.82 16.32
C GLY A 101 -4.93 25.29 16.55
N SER A 102 -6.18 25.57 16.90
CA SER A 102 -6.52 26.74 17.70
C SER A 102 -5.84 26.57 19.06
N GLY A 103 -4.52 26.81 19.08
CA GLY A 103 -3.73 26.86 20.28
C GLY A 103 -3.79 28.27 20.85
N GLY A 104 -4.25 28.37 22.10
CA GLY A 104 -3.94 29.44 23.05
C GLY A 104 -4.72 30.74 22.86
#